data_AF-A0A965R0J2-F1
#
_entry.id   AF-A0A965R0J2-F1
#
_cell.length_a   1.000
_cell.length_b   1.000
_cell.length_c   1.000
_cell.angle_alpha   90.00
_cell.angle_beta   90.00
_cell.angle_gamma   90.00
#
_symmetry.space_group_name_H-M   'P 1'
#
loop_
_entity.id
_entity.type
_entity.pdbx_description
1 polymer ?
#
loop_
_entity_poly.entity_id
_entity_poly.type
_entity_poly.pdbx_seq_one_letter_code
_entity_poly.pdbx_strand_id
1 'polypeptide(L)'
;NKPGKVALISGGGSGHEPLHAGFVGHGMLDAACPGQIFTSPTPNQMMNAAQAVDGGAGVLFIVKNYSGDMMNFQMASDMLDQENAVVVVNDDVAVEDSTYTTGRRGVAGTLIVEKILGAAAERGDKLADLKALGDAVNKATASMGVALTSCTVPAAGKPTFQIGMNEMEVGVGIHGEPGRRRVPLASADAIAEELTGAVLKDLALQSGQEVILLVNGFGGTPLVELYLMVNAARKVLDRHGIRVARHLTGSYVTSLEMAGCSITVTAATPEFLALWDAPVHTAALRWGM
;
A
#
# COMPACT_ATOMS: atom_id res chain seq x y z
N ASN A 1 -10.92 13.79 -14.93
CA ASN A 1 -11.26 14.30 -13.59
C ASN A 1 -12.37 15.35 -13.69
N LYS A 2 -13.09 15.68 -12.61
CA LYS A 2 -14.10 16.76 -12.59
C LYS A 2 -13.41 18.13 -12.43
N PRO A 3 -13.93 19.21 -13.05
CA PRO A 3 -13.36 20.55 -12.87
C PRO A 3 -13.30 20.98 -11.40
N GLY A 4 -12.20 21.58 -10.98
CA GLY A 4 -11.96 22.07 -9.63
C GLY A 4 -11.53 21.00 -8.61
N LYS A 5 -11.36 19.73 -9.03
CA LYS A 5 -10.82 18.66 -8.18
C LYS A 5 -9.33 18.50 -8.41
N VAL A 6 -8.56 18.33 -7.34
CA VAL A 6 -7.15 17.90 -7.45
C VAL A 6 -7.11 16.52 -8.12
N ALA A 7 -6.20 16.34 -9.08
CA ALA A 7 -6.02 15.04 -9.73
C ALA A 7 -5.11 14.14 -8.92
N LEU A 8 -5.52 12.90 -8.66
CA LEU A 8 -4.72 11.92 -7.93
C LEU A 8 -4.12 10.90 -8.89
N ILE A 9 -2.79 10.77 -8.85
CA ILE A 9 -2.05 9.87 -9.73
C ILE A 9 -1.09 9.02 -8.91
N SER A 10 -1.11 7.70 -9.15
CA SER A 10 -0.07 6.79 -8.68
C SER A 10 0.45 5.92 -9.83
N GLY A 11 1.36 5.00 -9.51
CA GLY A 11 2.01 4.13 -10.47
C GLY A 11 3.15 3.34 -9.86
N GLY A 12 3.85 2.63 -10.74
CA GLY A 12 4.95 1.76 -10.37
C GLY A 12 5.03 0.57 -11.31
N GLY A 13 5.89 -0.39 -10.97
CA GLY A 13 5.96 -1.66 -11.69
C GLY A 13 4.61 -2.39 -11.72
N SER A 14 4.34 -3.08 -12.83
CA SER A 14 3.24 -4.04 -12.91
C SER A 14 3.55 -5.28 -12.07
N GLY A 15 2.55 -6.13 -11.80
CA GLY A 15 2.70 -7.35 -11.00
C GLY A 15 2.25 -7.22 -9.55
N HIS A 16 1.57 -6.12 -9.22
CA HIS A 16 0.97 -5.85 -7.90
C HIS A 16 -0.55 -5.73 -7.96
N GLU A 17 -1.16 -6.16 -9.07
CA GLU A 17 -2.59 -5.98 -9.33
C GLU A 17 -3.44 -6.54 -8.17
N PRO A 18 -4.50 -5.83 -7.74
CA PRO A 18 -5.11 -4.67 -8.39
C PRO A 18 -4.39 -3.32 -8.22
N LEU A 19 -3.36 -3.22 -7.38
CA LEU A 19 -2.55 -2.00 -7.28
C LEU A 19 -1.82 -1.72 -8.61
N HIS A 20 -1.96 -0.58 -9.27
CA HIS A 20 -2.77 0.61 -8.95
C HIS A 20 -4.04 0.75 -9.80
N ALA A 21 -4.05 0.14 -10.98
CA ALA A 21 -5.09 0.35 -11.98
C ALA A 21 -6.49 -0.06 -11.50
N GLY A 22 -6.59 -1.05 -10.61
CA GLY A 22 -7.84 -1.47 -9.99
C GLY A 22 -8.44 -0.44 -9.03
N PHE A 23 -7.66 0.57 -8.62
CA PHE A 23 -8.06 1.67 -7.75
C PHE A 23 -8.28 2.99 -8.50
N VAL A 24 -8.34 2.96 -9.83
CA VAL A 24 -8.77 4.11 -10.63
C VAL A 24 -10.30 4.18 -10.65
N GLY A 25 -10.87 5.31 -10.21
CA GLY A 25 -12.31 5.51 -10.13
C GLY A 25 -12.74 6.52 -9.06
N HIS A 26 -14.06 6.71 -8.94
CA HIS A 26 -14.61 7.67 -7.97
C HIS A 26 -14.18 7.32 -6.54
N GLY A 27 -13.70 8.32 -5.80
CA GLY A 27 -13.27 8.16 -4.41
C GLY A 27 -11.87 7.58 -4.22
N MET A 28 -11.10 7.39 -5.31
CA MET A 28 -9.69 6.95 -5.31
C MET A 28 -8.88 7.69 -6.40
N LEU A 29 -8.05 6.99 -7.17
CA LEU A 29 -7.16 7.58 -8.17
C LEU A 29 -7.92 8.05 -9.41
N ASP A 30 -7.45 9.14 -10.02
CA ASP A 30 -7.89 9.59 -11.34
C ASP A 30 -7.13 8.89 -12.47
N ALA A 31 -5.85 8.55 -12.24
CA ALA A 31 -5.03 7.78 -13.16
C ALA A 31 -4.00 6.90 -12.44
N ALA A 32 -3.59 5.82 -13.12
CA ALA A 32 -2.48 4.97 -12.71
C ALA A 32 -1.49 4.81 -13.87
N CYS A 33 -0.19 4.82 -13.57
CA CYS A 33 0.88 4.65 -14.55
C CYS A 33 1.57 3.28 -14.36
N PRO A 34 1.16 2.23 -15.10
CA PRO A 34 1.82 0.93 -15.05
C PRO A 34 3.12 0.93 -15.84
N GLY A 35 4.21 0.56 -15.18
CA GLY A 35 5.49 0.22 -15.81
C GLY A 35 5.58 -1.27 -16.20
N GLN A 36 6.77 -1.75 -16.53
CA GLN A 36 6.99 -3.19 -16.74
C GLN A 36 6.88 -3.94 -15.41
N ILE A 37 6.87 -5.28 -15.44
CA ILE A 37 6.82 -6.10 -14.21
C ILE A 37 7.96 -5.69 -13.28
N PHE A 38 7.61 -5.25 -12.06
CA PHE A 38 8.51 -4.76 -11.02
C PHE A 38 9.47 -3.63 -11.46
N THR A 39 9.10 -2.86 -12.48
CA THR A 39 9.91 -1.72 -12.96
C THR A 39 9.07 -0.47 -13.07
N SER A 40 9.50 0.60 -12.42
CA SER A 40 8.86 1.93 -12.43
C SER A 40 8.51 2.42 -13.86
N PRO A 41 7.35 3.08 -14.05
CA PRO A 41 7.01 3.75 -15.31
C PRO A 41 7.99 4.91 -15.61
N THR A 42 8.03 5.32 -16.87
CA THR A 42 8.88 6.45 -17.29
C THR A 42 8.24 7.80 -16.94
N PRO A 43 9.03 8.87 -16.67
CA PRO A 43 8.50 10.20 -16.34
C PRO A 43 7.44 10.72 -17.33
N ASN A 44 7.66 10.49 -18.63
CA ASN A 44 6.73 10.89 -19.68
C ASN A 44 5.33 10.27 -19.53
N GLN A 45 5.23 9.04 -19.00
CA GLN A 45 3.92 8.42 -18.74
C GLN A 45 3.17 9.17 -17.65
N MET A 46 3.84 9.56 -16.57
CA MET A 46 3.23 10.35 -15.48
C MET A 46 2.83 11.74 -15.96
N MET A 47 3.66 12.40 -16.76
CA MET A 47 3.32 13.72 -17.35
C MET A 47 2.09 13.63 -18.25
N ASN A 48 2.02 12.61 -19.11
CA ASN A 48 0.86 12.40 -19.98
C ASN A 48 -0.41 12.09 -19.17
N ALA A 49 -0.29 11.30 -18.09
CA ALA A 49 -1.40 11.04 -17.18
C ALA A 49 -1.89 12.32 -16.51
N ALA A 50 -0.97 13.14 -15.97
CA ALA A 50 -1.27 14.44 -15.37
C ALA A 50 -2.04 15.36 -16.31
N GLN A 51 -1.57 15.49 -17.56
CA GLN A 51 -2.27 16.27 -18.58
C GLN A 51 -3.66 15.72 -18.91
N ALA A 52 -3.81 14.39 -18.97
CA ALA A 52 -5.08 13.74 -19.32
C ALA A 52 -6.15 13.85 -18.22
N VAL A 53 -5.75 13.94 -16.95
CA VAL A 53 -6.67 13.99 -15.82
C VAL A 53 -6.69 15.34 -15.09
N ASP A 54 -6.09 16.37 -15.65
CA ASP A 54 -6.09 17.70 -15.03
C ASP A 54 -7.51 18.24 -14.84
N GLY A 55 -7.82 18.60 -13.59
CA GLY A 55 -9.08 19.24 -13.19
C GLY A 55 -8.97 20.75 -13.01
N GLY A 56 -7.79 21.35 -13.22
CA GLY A 56 -7.49 22.77 -13.01
C GLY A 56 -7.22 23.15 -11.55
N ALA A 57 -7.02 22.17 -10.66
CA ALA A 57 -6.73 22.38 -9.23
C ALA A 57 -5.40 21.75 -8.77
N GLY A 58 -4.54 21.39 -9.72
CA GLY A 58 -3.25 20.76 -9.48
C GLY A 58 -3.29 19.24 -9.41
N VAL A 59 -2.10 18.64 -9.26
CA VAL A 59 -1.88 17.19 -9.32
C VAL A 59 -1.16 16.72 -8.05
N LEU A 60 -1.68 15.67 -7.42
CA LEU A 60 -1.01 15.00 -6.32
C LEU A 60 -0.52 13.61 -6.76
N PHE A 61 0.79 13.43 -6.75
CA PHE A 61 1.40 12.12 -6.93
C PHE A 61 1.47 11.37 -5.61
N ILE A 62 1.03 10.11 -5.61
CA ILE A 62 1.20 9.17 -4.49
C ILE A 62 2.25 8.16 -4.92
N VAL A 63 3.41 8.14 -4.26
CA VAL A 63 4.60 7.43 -4.72
C VAL A 63 5.06 6.44 -3.67
N LYS A 64 5.20 5.16 -4.03
CA LYS A 64 5.78 4.15 -3.14
C LYS A 64 7.28 4.39 -3.02
N ASN A 65 7.84 4.29 -1.82
CA ASN A 65 9.26 4.52 -1.61
C ASN A 65 10.13 3.38 -2.15
N TYR A 66 10.40 3.44 -3.45
CA TYR A 66 11.36 2.62 -4.18
C TYR A 66 12.20 3.55 -5.04
N SER A 67 13.51 3.32 -5.14
CA SER A 67 14.44 4.25 -5.79
C SER A 67 14.04 4.59 -7.23
N GLY A 68 13.58 3.59 -8.00
CA GLY A 68 13.10 3.81 -9.37
C GLY A 68 11.78 4.59 -9.45
N ASP A 69 10.86 4.35 -8.51
CA ASP A 69 9.59 5.10 -8.41
C ASP A 69 9.90 6.56 -8.01
N MET A 70 10.67 6.77 -6.95
CA MET A 70 11.09 8.08 -6.46
C MET A 70 11.78 8.91 -7.54
N MET A 71 12.77 8.34 -8.24
CA MET A 71 13.50 9.04 -9.30
C MET A 71 12.56 9.46 -10.45
N ASN A 72 11.76 8.53 -10.97
CA ASN A 72 10.94 8.81 -12.15
C ASN A 72 9.77 9.75 -11.85
N PHE A 73 9.13 9.62 -10.68
CA PHE A 73 8.06 10.53 -10.26
C PHE A 73 8.59 11.92 -9.90
N GLN A 74 9.77 12.03 -9.28
CA GLN A 74 10.39 13.32 -9.02
C GLN A 74 10.71 14.05 -10.33
N MET A 75 11.29 13.34 -11.31
CA MET A 75 11.54 13.92 -12.64
C MET A 75 10.23 14.41 -13.30
N ALA A 76 9.15 13.63 -13.22
CA ALA A 76 7.86 14.05 -13.76
C ALA A 76 7.29 15.28 -13.01
N SER A 77 7.40 15.31 -11.68
CA SER A 77 6.98 16.43 -10.82
C SER A 77 7.72 17.72 -11.15
N ASP A 78 9.05 17.64 -11.35
CA ASP A 78 9.90 18.80 -11.71
C ASP A 78 9.63 19.31 -13.13
N MET A 79 9.21 18.44 -14.04
CA MET A 79 8.95 18.76 -15.45
C MET A 79 7.51 19.20 -15.73
N LEU A 80 6.61 19.13 -14.75
CA LEU A 80 5.23 19.57 -14.91
C LEU A 80 5.09 21.08 -14.75
N ASP A 81 4.42 21.72 -15.70
CA ASP A 81 4.09 23.15 -15.65
C ASP A 81 2.98 23.47 -14.62
N GLN A 82 2.26 22.45 -14.15
CA GLN A 82 1.10 22.57 -13.26
C GLN A 82 1.52 22.48 -11.80
N GLU A 83 0.78 23.16 -10.91
CA GLU A 83 0.97 23.03 -9.46
C GLU A 83 0.82 21.55 -9.06
N ASN A 84 1.83 21.01 -8.40
CA ASN A 84 1.86 19.61 -8.04
C ASN A 84 2.55 19.37 -6.69
N ALA A 85 2.25 18.23 -6.09
CA ALA A 85 2.88 17.78 -4.85
C ALA A 85 3.04 16.25 -4.85
N VAL A 86 3.89 15.75 -3.95
CA VAL A 86 4.23 14.33 -3.84
C VAL A 86 4.02 13.82 -2.41
N VAL A 87 3.16 12.82 -2.23
CA VAL A 87 3.08 12.03 -1.00
C VAL A 87 3.91 10.77 -1.21
N VAL A 88 4.92 10.57 -0.35
CA VAL A 88 5.74 9.36 -0.36
C VAL A 88 5.19 8.38 0.66
N VAL A 89 4.91 7.15 0.23
CA VAL A 89 4.43 6.07 1.10
C VAL A 89 5.61 5.17 1.46
N ASN A 90 5.84 4.97 2.76
CA ASN A 90 6.97 4.22 3.31
C ASN A 90 6.58 3.42 4.56
N ASP A 91 5.46 2.71 4.47
CA ASP A 91 4.78 2.04 5.58
C ASP A 91 5.44 0.72 6.03
N ASP A 92 6.36 0.13 5.27
CA ASP A 92 6.98 -1.15 5.66
C ASP A 92 7.95 -1.01 6.85
N VAL A 93 7.67 -1.69 7.97
CA VAL A 93 8.52 -1.68 9.20
C VAL A 93 9.62 -2.74 9.19
N ALA A 94 9.66 -3.60 8.18
CA ALA A 94 10.58 -4.72 8.17
C ALA A 94 12.06 -4.29 8.06
N VAL A 95 12.32 -3.18 7.37
CA VAL A 95 13.66 -2.78 6.92
C VAL A 95 13.80 -1.25 6.85
N GLU A 96 14.91 -0.71 7.35
CA GLU A 96 15.29 0.70 7.19
C GLU A 96 16.06 1.00 5.90
N ASP A 97 16.79 0.04 5.30
CA ASP A 97 17.41 0.15 3.97
C ASP A 97 17.37 -1.19 3.23
N SER A 98 16.93 -1.20 1.96
CA SER A 98 16.78 -2.43 1.16
C SER A 98 17.47 -2.35 -0.21
N THR A 99 17.51 -3.45 -0.97
CA THR A 99 18.19 -3.54 -2.27
C THR A 99 17.77 -2.47 -3.28
N TYR A 100 16.51 -2.01 -3.21
CA TYR A 100 15.94 -1.03 -4.14
C TYR A 100 15.39 0.22 -3.45
N THR A 101 15.65 0.43 -2.16
CA THR A 101 15.11 1.56 -1.39
C THR A 101 16.09 2.04 -0.34
N THR A 102 16.25 3.36 -0.24
CA THR A 102 16.80 4.04 0.93
C THR A 102 15.65 4.42 1.86
N GLY A 103 15.73 4.05 3.14
CA GLY A 103 14.58 4.14 4.04
C GLY A 103 13.60 2.96 3.93
N ARG A 104 12.45 3.09 4.60
CA ARG A 104 11.35 2.11 4.60
C ARG A 104 10.69 2.00 3.21
N ARG A 105 10.29 0.80 2.80
CA ARG A 105 9.58 0.56 1.53
C ARG A 105 8.11 1.01 1.62
N GLY A 106 7.52 1.38 0.49
CA GLY A 106 6.07 1.60 0.36
C GLY A 106 5.34 0.34 -0.11
N VAL A 107 4.45 -0.21 0.70
CA VAL A 107 3.77 -1.50 0.44
C VAL A 107 2.24 -1.35 0.57
N ALA A 108 1.55 -2.28 1.24
CA ALA A 108 0.09 -2.36 1.32
C ALA A 108 -0.60 -1.14 1.94
N GLY A 109 0.08 -0.34 2.77
CA GLY A 109 -0.42 0.93 3.29
C GLY A 109 -0.70 1.97 2.21
N THR A 110 -0.10 1.82 1.02
CA THR A 110 -0.38 2.65 -0.16
C THR A 110 -1.87 2.67 -0.50
N LEU A 111 -2.57 1.53 -0.41
CA LEU A 111 -4.01 1.46 -0.65
C LEU A 111 -4.79 2.35 0.32
N ILE A 112 -4.40 2.37 1.59
CA ILE A 112 -5.07 3.18 2.62
C ILE A 112 -4.90 4.66 2.30
N VAL A 113 -3.67 5.07 1.94
CA VAL A 113 -3.35 6.44 1.53
C VAL A 113 -4.17 6.84 0.30
N GLU A 114 -4.23 6.00 -0.73
CA GLU A 114 -5.02 6.26 -1.95
C GLU A 114 -6.51 6.39 -1.67
N LYS A 115 -7.07 5.53 -0.80
CA LYS A 115 -8.49 5.59 -0.45
C LYS A 115 -8.84 6.86 0.31
N ILE A 116 -8.03 7.23 1.31
CA ILE A 116 -8.31 8.40 2.15
C ILE A 116 -8.12 9.69 1.34
N LEU A 117 -7.05 9.79 0.55
CA LEU A 117 -6.81 10.95 -0.32
C LEU A 117 -7.86 11.04 -1.43
N GLY A 118 -8.26 9.92 -2.02
CA GLY A 118 -9.33 9.86 -3.01
C GLY A 118 -10.64 10.46 -2.52
N ALA A 119 -11.08 10.03 -1.33
CA ALA A 119 -12.28 10.57 -0.71
C ALA A 119 -12.16 12.08 -0.38
N ALA A 120 -11.00 12.52 0.11
CA ALA A 120 -10.76 13.92 0.41
C ALA A 120 -10.73 14.78 -0.86
N ALA A 121 -10.13 14.29 -1.95
CA ALA A 121 -10.16 14.95 -3.24
C ALA A 121 -11.59 15.04 -3.77
N GLU A 122 -12.40 13.97 -3.64
CA GLU A 122 -13.82 14.03 -4.02
C GLU A 122 -14.64 15.05 -3.22
N ARG A 123 -14.28 15.27 -1.95
CA ARG A 123 -14.84 16.32 -1.08
C ARG A 123 -14.47 17.75 -1.54
N GLY A 124 -13.44 17.89 -2.37
CA GLY A 124 -12.97 19.16 -2.92
C GLY A 124 -11.82 19.80 -2.15
N ASP A 125 -11.11 19.01 -1.34
CA ASP A 125 -9.95 19.47 -0.57
C ASP A 125 -8.83 19.95 -1.51
N LYS A 126 -8.08 20.97 -1.08
CA LYS A 126 -7.03 21.61 -1.90
C LYS A 126 -5.75 20.78 -1.89
N LEU A 127 -4.88 21.00 -2.89
CA LEU A 127 -3.64 20.25 -3.06
C LEU A 127 -2.74 20.25 -1.82
N ALA A 128 -2.56 21.40 -1.17
CA ALA A 128 -1.76 21.51 0.05
C ALA A 128 -2.36 20.72 1.23
N ASP A 129 -3.69 20.74 1.38
CA ASP A 129 -4.40 20.00 2.43
C ASP A 129 -4.32 18.49 2.19
N LEU A 130 -4.46 18.06 0.93
CA LEU A 130 -4.29 16.66 0.54
C LEU A 130 -2.85 16.17 0.77
N LYS A 131 -1.84 16.99 0.44
CA LYS A 131 -0.45 16.66 0.73
C LYS A 131 -0.23 16.45 2.24
N ALA A 132 -0.71 17.36 3.06
CA ALA A 132 -0.60 17.26 4.53
C ALA A 132 -1.36 16.05 5.09
N LEU A 133 -2.57 15.80 4.58
CA LEU A 133 -3.37 14.62 4.95
C LEU A 133 -2.67 13.32 4.56
N GLY A 134 -2.10 13.24 3.35
CA GLY A 134 -1.39 12.06 2.87
C GLY A 134 -0.17 11.73 3.72
N ASP A 135 0.61 12.74 4.09
CA ASP A 135 1.74 12.59 5.01
C ASP A 135 1.28 12.11 6.40
N ALA A 136 0.17 12.66 6.90
CA ALA A 136 -0.40 12.27 8.18
C ALA A 136 -0.90 10.82 8.19
N VAL A 137 -1.59 10.39 7.12
CA VAL A 137 -2.07 9.02 6.96
C VAL A 137 -0.91 8.05 6.82
N ASN A 138 0.10 8.39 6.01
CA ASN A 138 1.30 7.56 5.85
C ASN A 138 2.04 7.40 7.19
N LYS A 139 2.24 8.49 7.94
CA LYS A 139 2.86 8.42 9.28
C LYS A 139 2.05 7.60 10.28
N ALA A 140 0.73 7.54 10.12
CA ALA A 140 -0.17 6.76 10.94
C ALA A 140 -0.31 5.30 10.49
N THR A 141 0.36 4.88 9.40
CA THR A 141 0.21 3.57 8.78
C THR A 141 1.52 2.80 8.79
N ALA A 142 1.46 1.54 9.22
CA ALA A 142 2.61 0.64 9.23
C ALA A 142 2.22 -0.76 8.78
N SER A 143 3.15 -1.44 8.11
CA SER A 143 2.95 -2.75 7.48
C SER A 143 4.13 -3.68 7.71
N MET A 144 3.86 -4.98 7.81
CA MET A 144 4.91 -6.00 7.75
C MET A 144 4.40 -7.26 7.02
N GLY A 145 5.26 -7.84 6.19
CA GLY A 145 4.94 -8.99 5.35
C GLY A 145 5.67 -10.28 5.71
N VAL A 146 5.11 -11.41 5.29
CA VAL A 146 5.74 -12.74 5.29
C VAL A 146 5.44 -13.46 3.98
N ALA A 147 6.45 -14.12 3.41
CA ALA A 147 6.31 -15.00 2.26
C ALA A 147 6.49 -16.47 2.65
N LEU A 148 5.66 -17.34 2.07
CA LEU A 148 5.73 -18.80 2.15
C LEU A 148 6.32 -19.41 0.87
N THR A 149 6.20 -18.70 -0.24
CA THR A 149 6.89 -19.01 -1.50
C THR A 149 7.52 -17.73 -2.06
N SER A 150 8.44 -17.88 -3.01
CA SER A 150 8.86 -16.76 -3.85
C SER A 150 7.85 -16.55 -5.01
N CYS A 151 8.00 -15.46 -5.76
CA CYS A 151 7.32 -15.21 -7.03
C CYS A 151 8.28 -15.40 -8.21
N THR A 152 7.73 -15.59 -9.40
CA THR A 152 8.46 -15.77 -10.65
C THR A 152 8.21 -14.59 -11.57
N VAL A 153 9.24 -13.76 -11.76
CA VAL A 153 9.16 -12.71 -12.80
C VAL A 153 9.13 -13.40 -14.17
N PRO A 154 8.09 -13.20 -15.00
CA PRO A 154 7.94 -13.94 -16.26
C PRO A 154 9.15 -13.86 -17.19
N ALA A 155 9.78 -12.68 -17.26
CA ALA A 155 10.99 -12.46 -18.07
C ALA A 155 12.22 -13.22 -17.56
N ALA A 156 12.30 -13.50 -16.25
CA ALA A 156 13.41 -14.25 -15.65
C ALA A 156 13.19 -15.77 -15.70
N GLY A 157 11.94 -16.22 -15.75
CA GLY A 157 11.56 -17.64 -15.87
C GLY A 157 11.92 -18.53 -14.66
N LYS A 158 12.36 -17.92 -13.55
CA LYS A 158 12.73 -18.60 -12.32
C LYS A 158 12.32 -17.77 -11.09
N PRO A 159 12.15 -18.41 -9.91
CA PRO A 159 11.84 -17.69 -8.67
C PRO A 159 12.88 -16.60 -8.35
N THR A 160 12.42 -15.48 -7.80
CA THR A 160 13.31 -14.34 -7.45
C THR A 160 14.23 -14.67 -6.28
N PHE A 161 13.81 -15.57 -5.38
CA PHE A 161 14.63 -16.17 -4.35
C PHE A 161 14.23 -17.63 -4.10
N GLN A 162 15.13 -18.41 -3.51
CA GLN A 162 14.84 -19.79 -3.11
C GLN A 162 14.26 -19.80 -1.71
N ILE A 163 13.23 -20.61 -1.44
CA ILE A 163 12.69 -20.85 -0.10
C ILE A 163 12.27 -22.32 0.01
N GLY A 164 12.63 -22.97 1.11
CA GLY A 164 12.30 -24.37 1.35
C GLY A 164 10.83 -24.58 1.70
N MET A 165 10.33 -25.80 1.51
CA MET A 165 8.92 -26.14 1.76
C MET A 165 8.45 -25.95 3.22
N ASN A 166 9.38 -25.94 4.18
CA ASN A 166 9.11 -25.76 5.61
C ASN A 166 9.71 -24.46 6.14
N GLU A 167 9.93 -23.47 5.26
CA GLU A 167 10.50 -22.18 5.60
C GLU A 167 9.51 -21.06 5.26
N MET A 168 9.67 -19.92 5.94
CA MET A 168 9.01 -18.67 5.62
C MET A 168 10.03 -17.53 5.66
N GLU A 169 9.82 -16.52 4.82
CA GLU A 169 10.67 -15.35 4.67
C GLU A 169 9.96 -14.14 5.30
N VAL A 170 10.48 -13.64 6.42
CA VAL A 170 9.86 -12.57 7.19
C VAL A 170 10.42 -11.22 6.76
N GLY A 171 9.53 -10.24 6.59
CA GLY A 171 9.90 -8.89 6.14
C GLY A 171 10.14 -8.79 4.64
N VAL A 172 9.46 -9.64 3.85
CA VAL A 172 9.53 -9.62 2.38
C VAL A 172 8.95 -8.32 1.82
N GLY A 173 9.51 -7.84 0.71
CA GLY A 173 8.96 -6.72 -0.06
C GLY A 173 8.02 -7.18 -1.16
N ILE A 174 7.45 -6.24 -1.93
CA ILE A 174 6.47 -6.58 -2.98
C ILE A 174 7.11 -6.93 -4.34
N HIS A 175 8.41 -6.70 -4.56
CA HIS A 175 9.10 -7.04 -5.82
C HIS A 175 9.85 -8.39 -5.76
N GLY A 176 9.49 -9.27 -4.83
CA GLY A 176 10.20 -10.54 -4.67
C GLY A 176 11.62 -10.39 -4.13
N GLU A 177 11.92 -9.28 -3.45
CA GLU A 177 13.16 -9.08 -2.71
C GLU A 177 13.20 -10.04 -1.52
N PRO A 178 14.37 -10.63 -1.17
CA PRO A 178 14.48 -11.40 0.05
C PRO A 178 14.10 -10.54 1.26
N GLY A 179 13.44 -11.18 2.23
CA GLY A 179 13.09 -10.53 3.48
C GLY A 179 14.30 -10.30 4.38
N ARG A 180 14.03 -9.88 5.61
CA ARG A 180 15.07 -9.68 6.62
C ARG A 180 15.70 -10.99 7.06
N ARG A 181 14.88 -12.04 7.15
CA ARG A 181 15.32 -13.34 7.65
C ARG A 181 14.43 -14.48 7.16
N ARG A 182 15.08 -15.61 6.92
CA ARG A 182 14.43 -16.90 6.73
C ARG A 182 14.34 -17.66 8.05
N VAL A 183 13.18 -18.25 8.30
CA VAL A 183 12.94 -19.08 9.49
C VAL A 183 12.06 -20.28 9.15
N PRO A 184 12.00 -21.30 10.03
CA PRO A 184 11.03 -22.37 9.88
C PRO A 184 9.60 -21.84 9.83
N LEU A 185 8.75 -22.52 9.06
CA LEU A 185 7.32 -22.23 8.98
C LEU A 185 6.70 -22.30 10.39
N ALA A 186 6.03 -21.23 10.79
CA ALA A 186 5.38 -21.13 12.09
C ALA A 186 3.84 -21.22 11.95
N SER A 187 3.15 -21.32 13.09
CA SER A 187 1.68 -21.25 13.10
C SER A 187 1.20 -19.84 12.76
N ALA A 188 -0.03 -19.72 12.25
CA ALA A 188 -0.65 -18.43 11.95
C ALA A 188 -0.68 -17.48 13.17
N ASP A 189 -0.95 -18.00 14.37
CA ASP A 189 -0.94 -17.20 15.61
C ASP A 189 0.47 -16.64 15.90
N ALA A 190 1.54 -17.42 15.68
CA ALA A 190 2.92 -16.96 15.89
C ALA A 190 3.36 -15.95 14.82
N ILE A 191 2.97 -16.17 13.56
CA ILE A 191 3.19 -15.22 12.47
C ILE A 191 2.50 -13.90 12.77
N ALA A 192 1.23 -13.93 13.18
CA ALA A 192 0.47 -12.73 13.48
C ALA A 192 1.05 -11.96 14.69
N GLU A 193 1.49 -12.66 15.73
CA GLU A 193 2.17 -12.05 16.89
C GLU A 193 3.39 -11.24 16.44
N GLU A 194 4.21 -11.82 15.58
CA GLU A 194 5.40 -11.13 15.07
C GLU A 194 5.05 -9.92 14.20
N LEU A 195 4.23 -10.13 13.16
CA LEU A 195 3.91 -9.08 12.19
C LEU A 195 3.14 -7.93 12.83
N THR A 196 2.08 -8.25 13.59
CA THR A 196 1.25 -7.23 14.25
C THR A 196 2.01 -6.57 15.39
N GLY A 197 2.80 -7.32 16.17
CA GLY A 197 3.62 -6.78 17.25
C GLY A 197 4.64 -5.76 16.75
N ALA A 198 5.30 -6.02 15.62
CA ALA A 198 6.23 -5.08 15.00
C ALA A 198 5.53 -3.78 14.55
N VAL A 199 4.36 -3.91 13.90
CA VAL A 199 3.54 -2.77 13.46
C VAL A 199 3.03 -1.94 14.63
N LEU A 200 2.53 -2.56 15.70
CA LEU A 200 2.08 -1.85 16.90
C LEU A 200 3.21 -1.10 17.60
N LYS A 201 4.39 -1.71 17.65
CA LYS A 201 5.59 -1.10 18.24
C LYS A 201 6.02 0.14 17.46
N ASP A 202 6.04 0.07 16.14
CA ASP A 202 6.41 1.21 15.27
C ASP A 202 5.45 2.39 15.44
N LEU A 203 4.14 2.11 15.44
CA LEU A 203 3.10 3.13 15.60
C LEU A 203 2.95 3.64 17.05
N ALA A 204 3.62 2.99 18.01
CA ALA A 204 3.51 3.28 19.44
C ALA A 204 2.04 3.37 19.94
N LEU A 205 1.18 2.49 19.43
CA LEU A 205 -0.25 2.50 19.77
C LEU A 205 -0.51 2.19 21.24
N GLN A 206 -1.52 2.85 21.79
CA GLN A 206 -1.94 2.77 23.18
C GLN A 206 -3.32 2.12 23.29
N SER A 207 -3.55 1.39 24.39
CA SER A 207 -4.85 0.78 24.68
C SER A 207 -5.98 1.82 24.62
N GLY A 208 -7.11 1.42 24.02
CA GLY A 208 -8.28 2.27 23.79
C GLY A 208 -8.30 2.98 22.44
N GLN A 209 -7.20 2.96 21.67
CA GLN A 209 -7.17 3.51 20.32
C GLN A 209 -7.89 2.59 19.31
N GLU A 210 -8.42 3.21 18.26
CA GLU A 210 -9.05 2.54 17.14
C GLU A 210 -8.13 2.47 15.93
N VAL A 211 -8.28 1.44 15.11
CA VAL A 211 -7.47 1.23 13.91
C VAL A 211 -8.29 0.77 12.70
N ILE A 212 -7.73 1.01 11.51
CA ILE A 212 -8.09 0.31 10.28
C ILE A 212 -7.10 -0.85 10.10
N LEU A 213 -7.60 -2.07 9.93
CA LEU A 213 -6.79 -3.28 9.71
C LEU A 213 -6.88 -3.75 8.26
N LEU A 214 -5.77 -3.87 7.57
CA LEU A 214 -5.70 -4.54 6.27
C LEU A 214 -4.88 -5.83 6.40
N VAL A 215 -5.51 -6.97 6.10
CA VAL A 215 -4.83 -8.25 5.91
C VAL A 215 -4.78 -8.54 4.43
N ASN A 216 -3.60 -8.33 3.84
CA ASN A 216 -3.39 -8.36 2.40
C ASN A 216 -2.65 -9.64 2.00
N GLY A 217 -3.18 -10.40 1.04
CA GLY A 217 -2.51 -11.56 0.45
C GLY A 217 -1.65 -11.18 -0.75
N PHE A 218 -0.48 -11.80 -0.90
CA PHE A 218 0.44 -11.49 -1.99
C PHE A 218 0.11 -12.13 -3.34
N GLY A 219 -1.00 -12.88 -3.42
CA GLY A 219 -1.56 -13.45 -4.65
C GLY A 219 -1.77 -14.95 -4.55
N GLY A 220 -0.78 -15.68 -4.04
CA GLY A 220 -0.80 -17.14 -3.92
C GLY A 220 -1.49 -17.71 -2.67
N THR A 221 -1.97 -16.86 -1.75
CA THR A 221 -2.60 -17.30 -0.50
C THR A 221 -4.12 -17.37 -0.62
N PRO A 222 -4.74 -18.54 -0.36
CA PRO A 222 -6.19 -18.69 -0.37
C PRO A 222 -6.90 -17.73 0.59
N LEU A 223 -8.07 -17.23 0.18
CA LEU A 223 -8.86 -16.29 1.00
C LEU A 223 -9.19 -16.84 2.40
N VAL A 224 -9.43 -18.14 2.53
CA VAL A 224 -9.70 -18.78 3.83
C VAL A 224 -8.50 -18.66 4.79
N GLU A 225 -7.28 -18.73 4.27
CA GLU A 225 -6.05 -18.55 5.07
C GLU A 225 -5.84 -17.08 5.43
N LEU A 226 -6.22 -16.14 4.55
CA LEU A 226 -6.22 -14.72 4.90
C LEU A 226 -7.19 -14.42 6.05
N TYR A 227 -8.38 -15.04 6.08
CA TYR A 227 -9.30 -14.89 7.22
C TYR A 227 -8.79 -15.57 8.50
N LEU A 228 -8.00 -16.65 8.40
CA LEU A 228 -7.26 -17.19 9.54
C LEU A 228 -6.28 -16.15 10.09
N MET A 229 -5.56 -15.45 9.22
CA MET A 229 -4.66 -14.36 9.61
C MET A 229 -5.40 -13.16 10.20
N VAL A 230 -6.59 -12.80 9.70
CA VAL A 230 -7.47 -11.78 10.34
C VAL A 230 -7.78 -12.17 11.78
N ASN A 231 -8.22 -13.40 12.01
CA ASN A 231 -8.52 -13.88 13.35
C ASN A 231 -7.29 -13.81 14.26
N ALA A 232 -6.13 -14.28 13.78
CA ALA A 232 -4.88 -14.25 14.53
C ALA A 232 -4.44 -12.81 14.86
N ALA A 233 -4.44 -11.90 13.88
CA ALA A 233 -4.10 -10.48 14.07
C ALA A 233 -5.03 -9.79 15.07
N ARG A 234 -6.34 -10.04 14.99
CA ARG A 234 -7.32 -9.47 15.93
C ARG A 234 -7.08 -9.91 17.36
N LYS A 235 -6.70 -11.18 17.60
CA LYS A 235 -6.32 -11.62 18.96
C LYS A 235 -5.13 -10.81 19.50
N VAL A 236 -4.15 -10.47 18.66
CA VAL A 236 -3.00 -9.64 19.07
C VAL A 236 -3.46 -8.23 19.42
N LEU A 237 -4.27 -7.61 18.57
CA LEU A 237 -4.83 -6.27 18.77
C LEU A 237 -5.69 -6.18 20.04
N ASP A 238 -6.58 -7.16 20.24
CA ASP A 238 -7.48 -7.23 21.40
C ASP A 238 -6.68 -7.36 22.71
N ARG A 239 -5.59 -8.16 22.72
CA ARG A 239 -4.68 -8.26 23.88
C ARG A 239 -3.99 -6.93 24.23
N HIS A 240 -3.75 -6.07 23.25
CA HIS A 240 -3.18 -4.74 23.44
C HIS A 240 -4.24 -3.67 23.70
N GLY A 241 -5.52 -4.04 23.79
CA GLY A 241 -6.63 -3.11 23.98
C GLY A 241 -6.89 -2.21 22.77
N ILE A 242 -6.44 -2.61 21.57
CA ILE A 242 -6.62 -1.86 20.32
C ILE A 242 -7.87 -2.34 19.60
N ARG A 243 -8.80 -1.44 19.30
CA ARG A 243 -10.06 -1.79 18.65
C ARG A 243 -9.94 -1.66 17.13
N VAL A 244 -10.26 -2.73 16.41
CA VAL A 244 -10.41 -2.69 14.95
C VAL A 244 -11.75 -2.03 14.60
N ALA A 245 -11.72 -0.77 14.16
CA ALA A 245 -12.90 -0.03 13.73
C ALA A 245 -13.35 -0.44 12.33
N ARG A 246 -12.39 -0.63 11.40
CA ARG A 246 -12.63 -1.09 10.03
C ARG A 246 -11.60 -2.15 9.67
N HIS A 247 -11.97 -3.07 8.79
CA HIS A 247 -11.00 -3.98 8.21
C HIS A 247 -11.28 -4.28 6.75
N LEU A 248 -10.22 -4.64 6.03
CA LEU A 248 -10.26 -5.12 4.65
C LEU A 248 -9.38 -6.38 4.54
N THR A 249 -9.81 -7.36 3.76
CA THR A 249 -9.09 -8.64 3.62
C THR A 249 -9.23 -9.18 2.21
N GLY A 250 -8.10 -9.56 1.62
CA GLY A 250 -8.03 -10.02 0.24
C GLY A 250 -6.67 -9.73 -0.38
N SER A 251 -6.55 -9.89 -1.69
CA SER A 251 -5.33 -9.57 -2.44
C SER A 251 -5.50 -8.21 -3.12
N TYR A 252 -4.85 -7.20 -2.54
CA TYR A 252 -4.97 -5.81 -2.96
C TYR A 252 -3.65 -5.19 -3.40
N VAL A 253 -2.54 -5.60 -2.76
CA VAL A 253 -1.17 -5.25 -3.12
C VAL A 253 -0.39 -6.55 -3.22
N THR A 254 -0.35 -7.11 -4.43
CA THR A 254 0.20 -8.45 -4.66
C THR A 254 1.69 -8.42 -5.00
N SER A 255 2.28 -9.60 -5.12
CA SER A 255 3.60 -9.84 -5.68
C SER A 255 3.49 -11.07 -6.59
N LEU A 256 2.84 -10.87 -7.74
CA LEU A 256 2.50 -11.94 -8.69
C LEU A 256 1.80 -13.13 -7.98
N GLU A 257 2.38 -14.33 -8.07
CA GLU A 257 1.85 -15.56 -7.49
C GLU A 257 2.41 -15.89 -6.09
N MET A 258 3.14 -14.96 -5.46
CA MET A 258 3.73 -15.17 -4.13
C MET A 258 2.66 -15.60 -3.11
N ALA A 259 2.83 -16.77 -2.51
CA ALA A 259 2.07 -17.16 -1.34
C ALA A 259 2.67 -16.46 -0.11
N GLY A 260 1.84 -15.77 0.65
CA GLY A 260 2.23 -14.93 1.77
C GLY A 260 1.17 -13.87 2.04
N CYS A 261 1.38 -13.11 3.10
CA CYS A 261 0.51 -12.00 3.44
C CYS A 261 1.27 -10.86 4.14
N SER A 262 0.66 -9.69 4.17
CA SER A 262 1.05 -8.59 5.04
C SER A 262 -0.09 -8.20 5.97
N ILE A 263 0.29 -7.71 7.14
CA ILE A 263 -0.60 -7.02 8.06
C ILE A 263 -0.24 -5.55 8.03
N THR A 264 -1.25 -4.73 7.77
CA THR A 264 -1.17 -3.27 7.78
C THR A 264 -2.13 -2.73 8.82
N VAL A 265 -1.66 -1.81 9.66
CA VAL A 265 -2.49 -1.10 10.64
C VAL A 265 -2.35 0.38 10.39
N THR A 266 -3.49 1.08 10.38
CA THR A 266 -3.53 2.54 10.38
C THR A 266 -4.19 3.02 11.66
N ALA A 267 -3.48 3.84 12.44
CA ALA A 267 -4.02 4.51 13.62
C ALA A 267 -5.19 5.41 13.18
N ALA A 268 -6.41 5.09 13.64
CA ALA A 268 -7.61 5.75 13.14
C ALA A 268 -7.89 7.06 13.91
N THR A 269 -8.27 8.09 13.16
CA THR A 269 -8.94 9.27 13.70
C THR A 269 -10.39 9.29 13.20
N PRO A 270 -11.30 10.05 13.84
CA PRO A 270 -12.66 10.21 13.32
C PRO A 270 -12.70 10.69 11.87
N GLU A 271 -11.76 11.57 11.48
CA GLU A 271 -11.63 12.03 10.10
C GLU A 271 -11.22 10.90 9.15
N PHE A 272 -10.21 10.11 9.52
CA PHE A 272 -9.74 9.00 8.67
C PHE A 272 -10.85 7.95 8.47
N LEU A 273 -11.62 7.65 9.52
CA LEU A 273 -12.75 6.73 9.42
C LEU A 273 -13.87 7.29 8.51
N ALA A 274 -14.18 8.58 8.63
CA ALA A 274 -15.17 9.22 7.75
C ALA A 274 -14.73 9.18 6.27
N LEU A 275 -13.45 9.41 5.98
CA LEU A 275 -12.88 9.34 4.62
C LEU A 275 -12.80 7.89 4.10
N TRP A 276 -12.52 6.94 4.98
CA TRP A 276 -12.58 5.52 4.64
C TRP A 276 -14.00 5.12 4.24
N ASP A 277 -14.99 5.46 5.05
CA ASP A 277 -16.40 5.11 4.84
C ASP A 277 -17.05 5.86 3.66
N ALA A 278 -16.44 6.97 3.22
CA ALA A 278 -16.93 7.74 2.06
C ALA A 278 -17.02 6.86 0.79
N PRO A 279 -18.00 7.15 -0.10
CA PRO A 279 -18.26 6.34 -1.28
C PRO A 279 -17.02 6.08 -2.14
N VAL A 280 -16.93 4.88 -2.70
CA VAL A 280 -15.88 4.50 -3.65
C VAL A 280 -16.47 3.60 -4.73
N HIS A 281 -16.04 3.83 -5.96
CA HIS A 281 -16.42 2.99 -7.10
C HIS A 281 -15.22 2.84 -8.05
N THR A 282 -14.45 1.78 -7.82
CA THR A 282 -13.33 1.34 -8.64
C THR A 282 -13.53 -0.13 -9.01
N ALA A 283 -12.64 -0.70 -9.82
CA ALA A 283 -12.72 -2.11 -10.18
C ALA A 283 -12.48 -3.04 -8.98
N ALA A 284 -11.66 -2.62 -8.02
CA ALA A 284 -11.25 -3.44 -6.88
C ALA A 284 -11.93 -3.06 -5.54
N LEU A 285 -12.48 -1.84 -5.41
CA LEU A 285 -13.21 -1.40 -4.21
C LEU A 285 -14.53 -0.72 -4.56
N ARG A 286 -15.61 -1.11 -3.88
CA ARG A 286 -16.94 -0.55 -4.10
C ARG A 286 -17.80 -0.57 -2.84
N TRP A 287 -18.19 0.60 -2.34
CA TRP A 287 -19.18 0.76 -1.28
C TRP A 287 -19.77 2.19 -1.26
N GLY A 288 -20.85 2.38 -0.50
CA GLY A 288 -21.44 3.69 -0.24
C GLY A 288 -22.17 4.35 -1.42
N MET A 289 -22.54 3.56 -2.43
CA MET A 289 -23.29 4.01 -3.61
C MET A 289 -24.80 3.95 -3.40
#